data_AF-A0AAW6WAZ8-F1
#
_entry.id   AF-A0AAW6WAZ8-F1
#
_cell.length_a   1.000
_cell.length_b   1.000
_cell.length_c   1.000
_cell.angle_alpha   90.00
_cell.angle_beta   90.00
_cell.angle_gamma   90.00
#
_symmetry.space_group_name_H-M   'P 1'
#
loop_
_entity.id
_entity.type
_entity.pdbx_description
1 polymer ?
#
loop_
_entity_poly.entity_id
_entity_poly.type
_entity_poly.pdbx_seq_one_letter_code
_entity_poly.pdbx_strand_id
1 'polypeptide(L)'
;MVHNLEKNVKGCFKRRVSITLAMLTIFAITGSVGFAEILKENYEKKDFGPLPTVSGPTRGNVATAFNKTNTQVNSNTVTIDVHSEELLKHNKAIEENKKAIEENKDAIQTEMAERVKADLANENAIKKEAEIRHQVDQVLGERITDNKKAIDAEVERSKAADEKHDEGIEANKYAIQTEIAERTKAVLAEENARKKADEALQAALDAEIKRSEAKDKEHDEGIADNKKAIEDEVARSKAEDIKHDEGIAANKKAIEDEVARSKAKDDEHDKGITANKEAIDAEVARSTAEDLKHDKGIADNKKAIEELRRDSEAGIASVAAMSVLDFKGAPVGRVGIGAAIGGYRGKQAVAVGMAFAPSENLNFTGKVGLSTDDIRNSAYGVGVNYFF
;
A
#
# COMPACT_ATOMS: atom_id res chain seq x y z
N MET A 1 32.67 -68.23 65.38
CA MET A 1 33.70 -67.62 66.25
C MET A 1 33.01 -66.51 67.04
N VAL A 2 32.64 -66.74 68.31
CA VAL A 2 33.42 -66.38 69.52
C VAL A 2 33.40 -64.84 69.69
N HIS A 3 32.84 -64.17 70.70
CA HIS A 3 32.37 -64.40 72.09
C HIS A 3 31.22 -63.37 72.35
N ASN A 4 30.18 -63.51 73.19
CA ASN A 4 29.97 -64.10 74.51
C ASN A 4 30.57 -63.32 75.71
N LEU A 5 29.92 -62.21 76.09
CA LEU A 5 29.89 -61.53 77.41
C LEU A 5 28.67 -60.58 77.28
N GLU A 6 27.54 -60.72 77.96
CA GLU A 6 27.33 -60.54 79.39
C GLU A 6 26.01 -61.24 79.80
N LYS A 7 26.10 -62.48 80.25
CA LYS A 7 25.24 -63.00 81.30
C LYS A 7 26.06 -62.94 82.58
N ASN A 8 25.75 -62.03 83.49
CA ASN A 8 25.78 -62.29 84.94
C ASN A 8 25.46 -61.02 85.75
N VAL A 9 24.82 -61.24 86.89
CA VAL A 9 24.71 -60.32 88.03
C VAL A 9 23.56 -59.31 87.99
N LYS A 10 22.33 -59.77 88.26
CA LYS A 10 21.52 -59.31 89.42
C LYS A 10 20.20 -60.09 89.52
N GLY A 11 20.31 -61.41 89.60
CA GLY A 11 19.29 -62.28 90.17
C GLY A 11 19.85 -62.91 91.45
N CYS A 12 19.97 -62.13 92.53
CA CYS A 12 20.41 -62.63 93.83
C CYS A 12 20.17 -61.56 94.91
N PHE A 13 19.00 -61.55 95.55
CA PHE A 13 18.84 -61.22 96.98
C PHE A 13 17.49 -61.75 97.47
N LYS A 14 17.35 -63.08 97.48
CA LYS A 14 16.57 -63.80 98.48
C LYS A 14 17.54 -64.26 99.55
N ARG A 15 17.46 -63.70 100.76
CA ARG A 15 17.81 -64.44 101.99
C ARG A 15 17.19 -63.78 103.22
N ARG A 16 16.27 -64.52 103.84
CA ARG A 16 15.90 -64.43 105.25
C ARG A 16 17.06 -64.91 106.12
N VAL A 17 17.39 -64.19 107.19
CA VAL A 17 18.04 -64.61 108.47
C VAL A 17 17.76 -63.44 109.43
N SER A 18 16.84 -63.45 110.42
CA SER A 18 16.77 -64.19 111.70
C SER A 18 18.03 -64.15 112.56
N ILE A 19 18.12 -63.23 113.53
CA ILE A 19 18.81 -63.35 114.84
C ILE A 19 18.23 -62.20 115.73
N THR A 20 17.31 -62.44 116.67
CA THR A 20 17.47 -62.79 118.11
C THR A 20 18.47 -61.96 118.92
N LEU A 21 17.93 -61.33 119.98
CA LEU A 21 18.36 -61.49 121.38
C LEU A 21 19.59 -60.73 121.91
N ALA A 22 19.27 -59.79 122.82
CA ALA A 22 19.96 -59.47 124.08
C ALA A 22 21.34 -58.79 124.08
N MET A 23 21.39 -57.62 124.73
CA MET A 23 22.26 -57.28 125.88
C MET A 23 21.89 -55.85 126.33
N LEU A 24 21.20 -55.61 127.44
CA LEU A 24 21.59 -55.77 128.86
C LEU A 24 22.42 -54.58 129.38
N THR A 25 21.85 -53.86 130.36
CA THR A 25 22.40 -53.34 131.65
C THR A 25 21.64 -52.06 132.04
N ILE A 26 20.66 -52.10 132.94
CA ILE A 26 20.80 -52.03 134.41
C ILE A 26 21.48 -50.74 134.88
N PHE A 27 20.70 -49.84 135.48
CA PHE A 27 21.07 -49.26 136.76
C PHE A 27 19.84 -49.17 137.65
N ALA A 28 19.84 -50.01 138.68
CA ALA A 28 19.01 -49.89 139.85
C ALA A 28 19.63 -48.84 140.78
N ILE A 29 18.82 -47.94 141.31
CA ILE A 29 19.01 -47.33 142.64
C ILE A 29 17.63 -47.50 143.30
N THR A 30 17.33 -48.62 143.95
CA THR A 30 17.62 -48.91 145.37
C THR A 30 17.65 -47.66 146.24
N GLY A 31 16.50 -47.33 146.80
CA GLY A 31 16.32 -46.38 147.89
C GLY A 31 15.18 -46.87 148.79
N SER A 32 15.38 -48.04 149.39
CA SER A 32 14.61 -48.51 150.53
C SER A 32 14.80 -47.58 151.73
N VAL A 33 13.71 -47.00 152.21
CA VAL A 33 13.44 -46.72 153.62
C VAL A 33 11.91 -46.73 153.70
N GLY A 34 11.24 -47.73 154.27
CA GLY A 34 11.55 -48.33 155.55
C GLY A 34 11.09 -47.39 156.66
N PHE A 35 9.78 -47.19 156.80
CA PHE A 35 9.13 -47.01 158.09
C PHE A 35 7.78 -47.72 158.05
N ALA A 36 7.79 -48.94 158.56
CA ALA A 36 6.64 -49.52 159.23
C ALA A 36 6.60 -48.94 160.65
N GLU A 37 5.44 -48.49 161.08
CA GLU A 37 4.91 -48.63 162.45
C GLU A 37 3.47 -48.13 162.39
N ILE A 38 2.46 -49.01 162.38
CA ILE A 38 1.81 -49.51 163.60
C ILE A 38 1.80 -48.43 164.67
N LEU A 39 0.67 -47.73 164.84
CA LEU A 39 0.05 -47.62 166.16
C LEU A 39 -1.46 -47.67 166.00
N LYS A 40 -1.97 -48.87 166.27
CA LYS A 40 -3.34 -49.12 166.71
C LYS A 40 -3.53 -48.54 168.13
N GLU A 41 -4.79 -48.24 168.40
CA GLU A 41 -5.51 -48.42 169.68
C GLU A 41 -5.23 -47.44 170.84
N ASN A 42 -6.32 -46.74 171.19
CA ASN A 42 -6.80 -46.49 172.55
C ASN A 42 -5.77 -45.95 173.56
N TYR A 43 -5.72 -44.62 173.69
CA TYR A 43 -5.29 -44.03 174.97
C TYR A 43 -6.46 -44.07 175.96
N GLU A 44 -6.60 -45.20 176.65
CA GLU A 44 -7.39 -45.30 177.87
C GLU A 44 -6.77 -44.43 178.98
N LYS A 45 -7.64 -43.66 179.64
CA LYS A 45 -7.36 -42.91 180.85
C LYS A 45 -6.95 -43.89 181.97
N LYS A 46 -5.66 -43.95 182.32
CA LYS A 46 -5.21 -44.66 183.53
C LYS A 46 -5.01 -43.68 184.68
N ASP A 47 -5.82 -43.86 185.73
CA ASP A 47 -5.65 -43.25 187.03
C ASP A 47 -4.26 -43.57 187.60
N PHE A 48 -3.52 -42.53 188.00
CA PHE A 48 -2.29 -42.70 188.76
C PHE A 48 -2.65 -42.92 190.24
N GLY A 49 -2.32 -44.10 190.77
CA GLY A 49 -2.44 -44.45 192.19
C GLY A 49 -1.48 -43.66 193.11
N PRO A 50 -1.66 -43.75 194.44
CA PRO A 50 -0.99 -42.87 195.41
C PRO A 50 0.41 -43.41 195.74
N LEU A 51 1.43 -42.56 195.98
CA LEU A 51 2.71 -42.94 196.67
C LEU A 51 3.70 -41.75 196.66
N PRO A 52 4.74 -41.71 197.52
CA PRO A 52 4.90 -42.22 198.89
C PRO A 52 5.04 -41.07 199.91
N THR A 53 4.88 -41.37 201.20
CA THR A 53 5.17 -40.46 202.31
C THR A 53 6.66 -40.20 202.42
N VAL A 54 7.09 -38.95 202.28
CA VAL A 54 8.47 -38.53 202.56
C VAL A 54 8.41 -37.34 203.53
N SER A 55 8.88 -37.55 204.76
CA SER A 55 8.94 -36.55 205.82
C SER A 55 10.22 -35.72 205.69
N GLY A 56 10.08 -34.39 205.83
CA GLY A 56 11.19 -33.45 205.99
C GLY A 56 11.35 -32.36 204.91
N PRO A 57 12.29 -31.41 205.09
CA PRO A 57 12.33 -30.10 204.45
C PRO A 57 12.61 -30.06 202.93
N THR A 58 12.82 -31.21 202.28
CA THR A 58 13.15 -31.32 200.84
C THR A 58 11.96 -31.18 199.89
N ARG A 59 10.73 -31.00 200.40
CA ARG A 59 9.48 -30.91 199.63
C ARG A 59 9.38 -29.66 198.73
N GLY A 60 10.07 -28.57 199.08
CA GLY A 60 10.03 -27.31 198.32
C GLY A 60 10.66 -27.42 196.92
N ASN A 61 11.79 -28.13 196.80
CA ASN A 61 12.55 -28.17 195.54
C ASN A 61 11.88 -29.07 194.48
N VAL A 62 11.18 -30.12 194.91
CA VAL A 62 10.50 -31.06 194.00
C VAL A 62 9.23 -30.46 193.42
N ALA A 63 8.48 -29.67 194.21
CA ALA A 63 7.29 -28.97 193.75
C ALA A 63 7.61 -27.91 192.67
N THR A 64 8.73 -27.18 192.84
CA THR A 64 9.18 -26.19 191.85
C THR A 64 9.68 -26.86 190.57
N ALA A 65 10.37 -28.00 190.65
CA ALA A 65 10.79 -28.77 189.49
C ALA A 65 9.59 -29.29 188.68
N PHE A 66 8.59 -29.86 189.37
CA PHE A 66 7.40 -30.41 188.72
C PHE A 66 6.58 -29.33 187.99
N ASN A 67 6.45 -28.14 188.58
CA ASN A 67 5.72 -27.03 187.94
C ASN A 67 6.44 -26.53 186.67
N LYS A 68 7.78 -26.44 186.70
CA LYS A 68 8.58 -26.08 185.52
C LYS A 68 8.44 -27.10 184.40
N THR A 69 8.44 -28.40 184.74
CA THR A 69 8.20 -29.48 183.78
C THR A 69 6.79 -29.40 183.18
N ASN A 70 5.77 -29.11 183.99
CA ASN A 70 4.39 -29.04 183.51
C ASN A 70 4.14 -27.81 182.60
N THR A 71 4.76 -26.67 182.89
CA THR A 71 4.72 -25.50 182.00
C THR A 71 5.42 -25.79 180.67
N GLN A 72 6.54 -26.52 180.71
CA GLN A 72 7.29 -26.91 179.52
C GLN A 72 6.55 -27.95 178.67
N VAL A 73 5.87 -28.91 179.30
CA VAL A 73 5.01 -29.88 178.59
C VAL A 73 3.85 -29.17 177.89
N ASN A 74 3.15 -28.24 178.55
CA ASN A 74 2.08 -27.47 177.90
C ASN A 74 2.60 -26.58 176.76
N SER A 75 3.77 -25.95 176.92
CA SER A 75 4.42 -25.18 175.85
C SER A 75 4.76 -26.07 174.65
N ASN A 76 5.25 -27.29 174.90
CA ASN A 76 5.57 -28.26 173.86
C ASN A 76 4.30 -28.77 173.16
N THR A 77 3.19 -28.99 173.88
CA THR A 77 1.91 -29.41 173.28
C THR A 77 1.38 -28.36 172.31
N VAL A 78 1.37 -27.07 172.70
CA VAL A 78 0.95 -25.96 171.81
C VAL A 78 1.88 -25.87 170.59
N THR A 79 3.19 -26.07 170.77
CA THR A 79 4.17 -26.05 169.67
C THR A 79 3.95 -27.21 168.70
N ILE A 80 3.61 -28.41 169.21
CA ILE A 80 3.31 -29.59 168.39
C ILE A 80 2.01 -29.39 167.59
N ASP A 81 0.98 -28.78 168.19
CA ASP A 81 -0.27 -28.47 167.48
C ASP A 81 -0.06 -27.46 166.34
N VAL A 82 0.73 -26.40 166.58
CA VAL A 82 1.10 -25.42 165.53
C VAL A 82 1.90 -26.09 164.41
N HIS A 83 2.90 -26.93 164.75
CA HIS A 83 3.66 -27.66 163.74
C HIS A 83 2.81 -28.68 162.97
N SER A 84 1.81 -29.29 163.60
CA SER A 84 0.85 -30.18 162.95
C SER A 84 0.00 -29.43 161.91
N GLU A 85 -0.50 -28.23 162.26
CA GLU A 85 -1.22 -27.36 161.33
C GLU A 85 -0.32 -26.87 160.17
N GLU A 86 0.93 -26.52 160.43
CA GLU A 86 1.91 -26.14 159.40
C GLU A 86 2.27 -27.30 158.48
N LEU A 87 2.44 -28.51 159.00
CA LEU A 87 2.66 -29.72 158.20
C LEU A 87 1.45 -30.04 157.32
N LEU A 88 0.23 -29.84 157.80
CA LEU A 88 -0.99 -29.97 157.00
C LEU A 88 -1.05 -28.94 155.86
N LYS A 89 -0.64 -27.69 156.10
CA LYS A 89 -0.54 -26.65 155.06
C LYS A 89 0.54 -26.97 154.03
N HIS A 90 1.72 -27.41 154.47
CA HIS A 90 2.80 -27.83 153.57
C HIS A 90 2.39 -29.04 152.72
N ASN A 91 1.70 -30.03 153.29
CA ASN A 91 1.19 -31.16 152.51
C ASN A 91 0.18 -30.73 151.46
N LYS A 92 -0.72 -29.78 151.77
CA LYS A 92 -1.62 -29.21 150.75
C LYS A 92 -0.86 -28.49 149.64
N ALA A 93 0.11 -27.64 149.99
CA ALA A 93 0.91 -26.90 149.01
C ALA A 93 1.78 -27.82 148.14
N ILE A 94 2.30 -28.92 148.70
CA ILE A 94 3.04 -29.94 147.94
C ILE A 94 2.11 -30.64 146.94
N GLU A 95 0.89 -30.99 147.35
CA GLU A 95 -0.05 -31.66 146.45
C GLU A 95 -0.56 -30.71 145.34
N GLU A 96 -0.76 -29.43 145.65
CA GLU A 96 -1.06 -28.37 144.66
C GLU A 96 0.11 -28.16 143.67
N ASN A 97 1.34 -28.06 144.16
CA ASN A 97 2.52 -27.92 143.31
C ASN A 97 2.74 -29.15 142.43
N LYS A 98 2.50 -30.35 142.96
CA LYS A 98 2.56 -31.59 142.20
C LYS A 98 1.52 -31.61 141.07
N LYS A 99 0.30 -31.12 141.33
CA LYS A 99 -0.73 -30.93 140.31
C LYS A 99 -0.31 -29.91 139.25
N ALA A 100 0.24 -28.77 139.66
CA ALA A 100 0.73 -27.73 138.74
C ALA A 100 1.92 -28.20 137.88
N ILE A 101 2.81 -29.03 138.42
CA ILE A 101 3.91 -29.65 137.67
C ILE A 101 3.37 -30.60 136.61
N GLU A 102 2.36 -31.43 136.95
CA GLU A 102 1.75 -32.34 135.98
C GLU A 102 1.00 -31.56 134.88
N GLU A 103 0.24 -30.51 135.24
CA GLU A 103 -0.42 -29.63 134.27
C GLU A 103 0.58 -28.90 133.35
N ASN A 104 1.69 -28.40 133.90
CA ASN A 104 2.75 -27.78 133.10
C ASN A 104 3.45 -28.79 132.19
N LYS A 105 3.66 -30.02 132.66
CA LYS A 105 4.22 -31.09 131.85
C LYS A 105 3.30 -31.42 130.68
N ASP A 106 1.99 -31.53 130.90
CA ASP A 106 1.00 -31.78 129.86
C ASP A 106 0.91 -30.61 128.86
N ALA A 107 0.98 -29.36 129.34
CA ALA A 107 1.00 -28.16 128.50
C ALA A 107 2.26 -28.10 127.62
N ILE A 108 3.44 -28.36 128.18
CA ILE A 108 4.71 -28.41 127.43
C ILE A 108 4.67 -29.54 126.39
N GLN A 109 4.15 -30.72 126.77
CA GLN A 109 4.01 -31.84 125.82
C GLN A 109 3.05 -31.49 124.67
N THR A 110 1.96 -30.78 124.97
CA THR A 110 1.00 -30.32 123.95
C THR A 110 1.64 -29.29 123.02
N GLU A 111 2.32 -28.27 123.55
CA GLU A 111 3.01 -27.26 122.75
C GLU A 111 4.12 -27.87 121.88
N MET A 112 4.93 -28.78 122.45
CA MET A 112 5.95 -29.50 121.69
C MET A 112 5.32 -30.30 120.55
N ALA A 113 4.21 -31.00 120.80
CA ALA A 113 3.51 -31.75 119.77
C ALA A 113 2.94 -30.83 118.67
N GLU A 114 2.44 -29.65 119.02
CA GLU A 114 1.95 -28.66 118.06
C GLU A 114 3.08 -28.03 117.23
N ARG A 115 4.20 -27.65 117.86
CA ARG A 115 5.38 -27.13 117.15
C ARG A 115 5.95 -28.17 116.19
N VAL A 116 6.08 -29.43 116.61
CA VAL A 116 6.54 -30.52 115.75
C VAL A 116 5.60 -30.69 114.54
N LYS A 117 4.27 -30.58 114.74
CA LYS A 117 3.31 -30.60 113.62
C LYS A 117 3.48 -29.40 112.68
N ALA A 118 3.68 -28.20 113.22
CA ALA A 118 3.87 -26.98 112.44
C ALA A 118 5.18 -27.00 111.64
N ASP A 119 6.27 -27.45 112.25
CA ASP A 119 7.58 -27.61 111.60
C ASP A 119 7.50 -28.64 110.48
N LEU A 120 6.83 -29.77 110.71
CA LEU A 120 6.59 -30.78 109.67
C LEU A 120 5.71 -30.23 108.53
N ALA A 121 4.70 -29.41 108.84
CA ALA A 121 3.87 -28.76 107.83
C ALA A 121 4.67 -27.75 106.99
N ASN A 122 5.52 -26.94 107.62
CA ASN A 122 6.41 -26.00 106.95
C ASN A 122 7.45 -26.71 106.09
N GLU A 123 8.08 -27.78 106.60
CA GLU A 123 9.04 -28.59 105.84
C GLU A 123 8.37 -29.17 104.58
N ASN A 124 7.14 -29.68 104.70
CA ASN A 124 6.38 -30.18 103.57
C ASN A 124 6.00 -29.07 102.57
N ALA A 125 5.62 -27.87 103.06
CA ALA A 125 5.32 -26.73 102.20
C ALA A 125 6.56 -26.25 101.43
N ILE A 126 7.72 -26.19 102.10
CA ILE A 126 9.01 -25.83 101.48
C ILE A 126 9.40 -26.85 100.41
N LYS A 127 9.27 -28.16 100.69
CA LYS A 127 9.56 -29.21 99.70
C LYS A 127 8.66 -29.09 98.47
N LYS A 128 7.36 -28.86 98.68
CA LYS A 128 6.40 -28.68 97.59
C LYS A 128 6.71 -27.44 96.74
N GLU A 129 7.03 -26.31 97.37
CA GLU A 129 7.42 -25.09 96.66
C GLU A 129 8.72 -25.28 95.87
N ALA A 130 9.70 -25.98 96.44
CA ALA A 130 10.96 -26.30 95.75
C ALA A 130 10.72 -27.20 94.52
N GLU A 131 9.86 -28.20 94.63
CA GLU A 131 9.45 -29.04 93.48
C GLU A 131 8.74 -28.23 92.40
N ILE A 132 7.80 -27.36 92.76
CA ILE A 132 7.09 -26.50 91.81
C ILE A 132 8.08 -25.57 91.09
N ARG A 133 9.00 -24.92 91.82
CA ARG A 133 10.03 -24.06 91.21
C ARG A 133 10.93 -24.84 90.26
N HIS A 134 11.35 -26.04 90.66
CA HIS A 134 12.18 -26.89 89.80
C HIS A 134 11.46 -27.26 88.50
N GLN A 135 10.17 -27.63 88.57
CA GLN A 135 9.35 -27.92 87.39
C GLN A 135 9.17 -26.68 86.51
N VAL A 136 8.89 -25.52 87.11
CA VAL A 136 8.72 -24.25 86.39
C VAL A 136 10.02 -23.86 85.67
N ASP A 137 11.17 -23.97 86.34
CA ASP A 137 12.48 -23.68 85.75
C ASP A 137 12.83 -24.64 84.61
N GLN A 138 12.49 -25.93 84.74
CA GLN A 138 12.65 -26.90 83.65
C GLN A 138 11.80 -26.51 82.44
N VAL A 139 10.50 -26.23 82.64
CA VAL A 139 9.59 -25.84 81.55
C VAL A 139 10.04 -24.52 80.89
N LEU A 140 10.49 -23.53 81.67
CA LEU A 140 11.04 -22.29 81.14
C LEU A 140 12.31 -22.53 80.34
N GLY A 141 13.23 -23.36 80.85
CA GLY A 141 14.46 -23.74 80.16
C GLY A 141 14.20 -24.43 78.81
N GLU A 142 13.25 -25.37 78.78
CA GLU A 142 12.79 -26.04 77.55
C GLU A 142 12.21 -25.02 76.56
N ARG A 143 11.28 -24.15 77.01
CA ARG A 143 10.69 -23.11 76.16
C ARG A 143 11.72 -22.13 75.60
N ILE A 144 12.71 -21.73 76.41
CA ILE A 144 13.80 -20.86 75.95
C ILE A 144 14.63 -21.57 74.88
N THR A 145 14.93 -22.84 75.09
CA THR A 145 15.69 -23.66 74.14
C THR A 145 14.94 -23.83 72.82
N ASP A 146 13.64 -24.11 72.87
CA ASP A 146 12.81 -24.27 71.68
C ASP A 146 12.61 -22.95 70.93
N ASN A 147 12.39 -21.85 71.65
CA ASN A 147 12.35 -20.51 71.04
C ASN A 147 13.67 -20.16 70.38
N LYS A 148 14.81 -20.48 71.00
CA LYS A 148 16.13 -20.24 70.41
C LYS A 148 16.29 -21.03 69.11
N LYS A 149 15.92 -22.31 69.08
CA LYS A 149 15.92 -23.13 67.85
C LYS A 149 15.01 -22.55 66.77
N ALA A 150 13.81 -22.09 67.15
CA ALA A 150 12.87 -21.50 66.20
C ALA A 150 13.40 -20.19 65.60
N ILE A 151 14.02 -19.33 66.42
CA ILE A 151 14.66 -18.10 65.96
C ILE A 151 15.83 -18.41 65.03
N ASP A 152 16.69 -19.37 65.39
CA ASP A 152 17.82 -19.76 64.53
C ASP A 152 17.34 -20.30 63.18
N ALA A 153 16.31 -21.15 63.19
CA ALA A 153 15.72 -21.65 61.96
C ALA A 153 15.12 -20.53 61.10
N GLU A 154 14.51 -19.51 61.72
CA GLU A 154 13.96 -18.37 61.00
C GLU A 154 15.04 -17.45 60.41
N VAL A 155 16.12 -17.23 61.15
CA VAL A 155 17.28 -16.46 60.68
C VAL A 155 17.90 -17.14 59.47
N GLU A 156 18.10 -18.45 59.51
CA GLU A 156 18.65 -19.21 58.38
C GLU A 156 17.70 -19.22 57.17
N ARG A 157 16.38 -19.35 57.41
CA ARG A 157 15.38 -19.20 56.32
C ARG A 157 15.41 -17.83 55.68
N SER A 158 15.51 -16.77 56.48
CA SER A 158 15.53 -15.39 56.01
C SER A 158 16.79 -15.11 55.18
N LYS A 159 17.97 -15.52 55.66
CA LYS A 159 19.22 -15.42 54.90
C LYS A 159 19.13 -16.13 53.55
N ALA A 160 18.63 -17.36 53.53
CA ALA A 160 18.47 -18.12 52.29
C ALA A 160 17.44 -17.49 51.32
N ALA A 161 16.43 -16.80 51.85
CA ALA A 161 15.48 -16.05 51.03
C ALA A 161 16.10 -14.78 50.45
N ASP A 162 16.87 -14.05 51.25
CA ASP A 162 17.60 -12.84 50.83
C ASP A 162 18.65 -13.18 49.77
N GLU A 163 19.42 -14.27 49.94
CA GLU A 163 20.36 -14.75 48.93
C GLU A 163 19.67 -15.06 47.60
N LYS A 164 18.51 -15.74 47.62
CA LYS A 164 17.73 -15.99 46.40
C LYS A 164 17.19 -14.71 45.76
N HIS A 165 16.80 -13.73 46.56
CA HIS A 165 16.37 -12.44 46.05
C HIS A 165 17.54 -11.69 45.39
N ASP A 166 18.71 -11.68 46.01
CA ASP A 166 19.92 -11.07 45.46
C ASP A 166 20.34 -11.73 44.14
N GLU A 167 20.32 -13.06 44.07
CA GLU A 167 20.54 -13.82 42.83
C GLU A 167 19.53 -13.43 41.75
N GLY A 168 18.25 -13.34 42.11
CA GLY A 168 17.18 -12.92 41.19
C GLY A 168 17.33 -11.48 40.70
N ILE A 169 17.78 -10.56 41.57
CA ILE A 169 18.04 -9.16 41.23
C ILE A 169 19.21 -9.06 40.25
N GLU A 170 20.33 -9.75 40.50
CA GLU A 170 21.49 -9.74 39.59
C GLU A 170 21.17 -10.42 38.25
N ALA A 171 20.41 -11.52 38.25
CA ALA A 171 19.94 -12.14 37.01
C ALA A 171 19.05 -11.20 36.18
N ASN A 172 18.09 -10.52 36.82
CA ASN A 172 17.24 -9.54 36.14
C ASN A 172 18.03 -8.35 35.61
N LYS A 173 18.98 -7.84 36.39
CA LYS A 173 19.87 -6.75 35.96
C LYS A 173 20.68 -7.14 34.73
N TYR A 174 21.25 -8.34 34.69
CA TYR A 174 21.97 -8.86 33.53
C TYR A 174 21.04 -9.02 32.30
N ALA A 175 19.84 -9.57 32.50
CA ALA A 175 18.85 -9.73 31.44
C ALA A 175 18.44 -8.38 30.83
N ILE A 176 18.14 -7.39 31.67
CA ILE A 176 17.80 -6.03 31.24
C ILE A 176 18.96 -5.38 30.48
N GLN A 177 20.19 -5.50 30.98
CA GLN A 177 21.37 -4.95 30.30
C GLN A 177 21.59 -5.60 28.93
N THR A 178 21.40 -6.92 28.84
CA THR A 178 21.52 -7.67 27.59
C THR A 178 20.45 -7.22 26.58
N GLU A 179 19.19 -7.14 27.02
CA GLU A 179 18.08 -6.71 26.17
C GLU A 179 18.25 -5.25 25.69
N ILE A 180 18.72 -4.35 26.56
CA ILE A 180 19.05 -2.98 26.18
C ILE A 180 20.12 -2.99 25.08
N ALA A 181 21.22 -3.74 25.26
CA ALA A 181 22.30 -3.81 24.29
C ALA A 181 21.85 -4.37 22.93
N GLU A 182 21.01 -5.41 22.93
CA GLU A 182 20.44 -6.00 21.72
C GLU A 182 19.50 -5.03 21.00
N ARG A 183 18.58 -4.39 21.74
CA ARG A 183 17.65 -3.39 21.18
C ARG A 183 18.39 -2.18 20.63
N THR A 184 19.42 -1.68 21.31
CA THR A 184 20.25 -0.59 20.79
C THR A 184 20.93 -0.96 19.48
N LYS A 185 21.49 -2.17 19.37
CA LYS A 185 22.08 -2.65 18.10
C LYS A 185 21.04 -2.75 16.98
N ALA A 186 19.86 -3.27 17.28
CA ALA A 186 18.78 -3.41 16.30
C ALA A 186 18.28 -2.03 15.80
N VAL A 187 18.11 -1.07 16.71
CA VAL A 187 17.71 0.30 16.36
C VAL A 187 18.77 0.99 15.49
N LEU A 188 20.05 0.87 15.83
CA LEU A 188 21.14 1.42 15.01
C LEU A 188 21.22 0.76 13.63
N ALA A 189 20.96 -0.54 13.53
CA ALA A 189 20.93 -1.23 12.24
C ALA A 189 19.77 -0.73 11.36
N GLU A 190 18.57 -0.59 11.94
CA GLU A 190 17.38 -0.05 11.26
C GLU A 190 17.61 1.41 10.82
N GLU A 191 18.17 2.25 11.68
CA GLU A 191 18.48 3.65 11.37
C GLU A 191 19.44 3.75 10.18
N ASN A 192 20.51 2.96 10.18
CA ASN A 192 21.48 2.91 9.07
C ASN A 192 20.85 2.36 7.78
N ALA A 193 19.95 1.37 7.87
CA ALA A 193 19.25 0.83 6.72
C ALA A 193 18.31 1.87 6.09
N ARG A 194 17.55 2.60 6.92
CA ARG A 194 16.69 3.71 6.47
C ARG A 194 17.48 4.81 5.82
N LYS A 195 18.58 5.25 6.43
CA LYS A 195 19.45 6.28 5.86
C LYS A 195 19.97 5.90 4.47
N LYS A 196 20.41 4.66 4.29
CA LYS A 196 20.83 4.14 2.96
C LYS A 196 19.67 4.10 1.96
N ALA A 197 18.49 3.69 2.41
CA ALA A 197 17.30 3.65 1.56
C ALA A 197 16.88 5.06 1.11
N ASP A 198 16.92 6.04 2.03
CA ASP A 198 16.61 7.44 1.74
C ASP A 198 17.64 8.06 0.78
N GLU A 199 18.94 7.79 0.98
CA GLU A 199 20.01 8.22 0.07
C GLU A 199 19.83 7.61 -1.34
N ALA A 200 19.49 6.32 -1.43
CA ALA A 200 19.23 5.65 -2.70
C ALA A 200 17.97 6.20 -3.41
N LEU A 201 16.91 6.48 -2.64
CA LEU A 201 15.68 7.08 -3.15
C LEU A 201 15.94 8.50 -3.68
N GLN A 202 16.71 9.31 -2.95
CA GLN A 202 17.08 10.65 -3.39
C GLN A 202 17.89 10.60 -4.68
N ALA A 203 18.89 9.71 -4.78
CA ALA A 203 19.68 9.56 -6.00
C ALA A 203 18.83 9.11 -7.20
N ALA A 204 17.86 8.22 -6.99
CA ALA A 204 16.93 7.80 -8.04
C ALA A 204 16.03 8.95 -8.50
N LEU A 205 15.54 9.77 -7.56
CA LEU A 205 14.71 10.93 -7.85
C LEU A 205 15.49 12.00 -8.64
N ASP A 206 16.72 12.30 -8.23
CA ASP A 206 17.58 13.27 -8.92
C ASP A 206 17.90 12.80 -10.35
N ALA A 207 18.15 11.50 -10.54
CA ALA A 207 18.37 10.91 -11.87
C ALA A 207 17.12 10.98 -12.76
N GLU A 208 15.94 10.76 -12.18
CA GLU A 208 14.65 10.89 -12.86
C GLU A 208 14.41 12.33 -13.32
N ILE A 209 14.56 13.31 -12.43
CA ILE A 209 14.41 14.74 -12.71
C ILE A 209 15.33 15.15 -13.86
N LYS A 210 16.61 14.78 -13.78
CA LYS A 210 17.58 15.11 -14.83
C LYS A 210 17.21 14.49 -16.18
N ARG A 211 16.65 13.27 -16.18
CA ARG A 211 16.20 12.60 -17.41
C ARG A 211 14.96 13.31 -17.98
N SER A 212 13.99 13.68 -17.16
CA SER A 212 12.78 14.38 -17.62
C SER A 212 13.13 15.76 -18.17
N GLU A 213 13.96 16.53 -17.48
CA GLU A 213 14.41 17.86 -17.97
C GLU A 213 15.13 17.77 -19.32
N ALA A 214 15.99 16.75 -19.51
CA ALA A 214 16.66 16.52 -20.78
C ALA A 214 15.67 16.18 -21.90
N LYS A 215 14.66 15.35 -21.60
CA LYS A 215 13.62 14.97 -22.58
C LYS A 215 12.70 16.12 -22.93
N ASP A 216 12.32 16.94 -21.95
CA ASP A 216 11.51 18.13 -22.19
C ASP A 216 12.26 19.10 -23.09
N LYS A 217 13.58 19.27 -22.89
CA LYS A 217 14.41 20.08 -23.78
C LYS A 217 14.48 19.52 -25.21
N GLU A 218 14.67 18.21 -25.38
CA GLU A 218 14.65 17.57 -26.71
C GLU A 218 13.28 17.75 -27.40
N HIS A 219 12.19 17.64 -26.65
CA HIS A 219 10.84 17.87 -27.18
C HIS A 219 10.62 19.33 -27.55
N ASP A 220 11.05 20.28 -26.73
CA ASP A 220 10.95 21.72 -27.02
C ASP A 220 11.74 22.09 -28.29
N GLU A 221 12.95 21.56 -28.44
CA GLU A 221 13.76 21.71 -29.67
C GLU A 221 13.03 21.11 -30.88
N GLY A 222 12.50 19.89 -30.77
CA GLY A 222 11.74 19.25 -31.85
C GLY A 222 10.45 19.99 -32.22
N ILE A 223 9.75 20.59 -31.25
CA ILE A 223 8.57 21.42 -31.49
C ILE A 223 8.98 22.71 -32.22
N ALA A 224 10.08 23.34 -31.82
CA ALA A 224 10.59 24.55 -32.47
C ALA A 224 10.99 24.28 -33.93
N ASP A 225 11.68 23.18 -34.19
CA ASP A 225 12.06 22.76 -35.55
C ASP A 225 10.84 22.46 -36.42
N ASN A 226 9.85 21.73 -35.90
CA ASN A 226 8.61 21.46 -36.61
C ASN A 226 7.83 22.74 -36.90
N LYS A 227 7.76 23.67 -35.94
CA LYS A 227 7.13 24.97 -36.15
C LYS A 227 7.80 25.73 -37.29
N LYS A 228 9.13 25.77 -37.31
CA LYS A 228 9.90 26.41 -38.39
C LYS A 228 9.66 25.72 -39.74
N ALA A 229 9.67 24.39 -39.79
CA ALA A 229 9.40 23.64 -41.02
C ALA A 229 8.00 23.92 -41.59
N ILE A 230 6.99 24.04 -40.72
CA ILE A 230 5.63 24.41 -41.12
C ILE A 230 5.59 25.85 -41.65
N GLU A 231 6.25 26.80 -40.99
CA GLU A 231 6.34 28.19 -41.44
C GLU A 231 7.02 28.30 -42.81
N ASP A 232 8.13 27.58 -43.01
CA ASP A 232 8.86 27.50 -44.28
C ASP A 232 7.98 26.89 -45.39
N GLU A 233 7.23 25.82 -45.10
CA GLU A 233 6.32 25.17 -46.04
C GLU A 233 5.12 26.06 -46.41
N VAL A 234 4.56 26.78 -45.44
CA VAL A 234 3.51 27.79 -45.68
C VAL A 234 4.03 28.93 -46.56
N ALA A 235 5.27 29.37 -46.35
CA ALA A 235 5.87 30.39 -47.20
C ALA A 235 6.10 29.88 -48.63
N ARG A 236 6.63 28.66 -48.77
CA ARG A 236 6.86 28.00 -50.06
C ARG A 236 5.56 27.80 -50.85
N SER A 237 4.55 27.22 -50.22
CA SER A 237 3.24 26.98 -50.85
C SER A 237 2.58 28.28 -51.32
N LYS A 238 2.54 29.32 -50.48
CA LYS A 238 2.03 30.64 -50.89
C LYS A 238 2.76 31.22 -52.10
N ALA A 239 4.09 31.07 -52.16
CA ALA A 239 4.87 31.55 -53.29
C ALA A 239 4.59 30.77 -54.59
N GLU A 240 4.40 29.45 -54.50
CA GLU A 240 4.00 28.62 -55.65
C GLU A 240 2.57 28.91 -56.10
N ASP A 241 1.63 29.12 -55.18
CA ASP A 241 0.25 29.50 -55.51
C ASP A 241 0.22 30.83 -56.28
N ILE A 242 1.03 31.82 -55.89
CA ILE A 242 1.16 33.08 -56.64
C ILE A 242 1.67 32.83 -58.07
N LYS A 243 2.71 31.99 -58.26
CA LYS A 243 3.21 31.65 -59.60
C LYS A 243 2.16 30.94 -60.44
N HIS A 244 1.39 30.03 -59.85
CA HIS A 244 0.31 29.35 -60.53
C HIS A 244 -0.80 30.33 -60.94
N ASP A 245 -1.20 31.24 -60.05
CA ASP A 245 -2.19 32.28 -60.35
C ASP A 245 -1.73 33.20 -61.50
N GLU A 246 -0.47 33.63 -61.48
CA GLU A 246 0.15 34.41 -62.55
C GLU A 246 0.18 33.63 -63.88
N GLY A 247 0.56 32.34 -63.83
CA GLY A 247 0.57 31.46 -65.00
C GLY A 247 -0.82 31.22 -65.58
N ILE A 248 -1.83 31.03 -64.73
CA ILE A 248 -3.23 30.89 -65.13
C ILE A 248 -3.72 32.19 -65.78
N ALA A 249 -3.42 33.35 -65.19
CA ALA A 249 -3.80 34.64 -65.74
C ALA A 249 -3.14 34.90 -67.11
N ALA A 250 -1.85 34.57 -67.25
CA ALA A 250 -1.14 34.68 -68.51
C ALA A 250 -1.73 33.76 -69.59
N ASN A 251 -2.00 32.48 -69.25
CA ASN A 251 -2.63 31.53 -70.16
C ASN A 251 -4.04 31.96 -70.58
N LYS A 252 -4.84 32.47 -69.62
CA LYS A 252 -6.18 33.00 -69.91
C LYS A 252 -6.09 34.13 -70.94
N LYS A 253 -5.18 35.09 -70.75
CA LYS A 253 -4.96 36.18 -71.70
C LYS A 253 -4.51 35.66 -73.07
N ALA A 254 -3.58 34.70 -73.11
CA ALA A 254 -3.12 34.12 -74.37
C ALA A 254 -4.24 33.42 -75.15
N ILE A 255 -5.15 32.72 -74.47
CA ILE A 255 -6.33 32.11 -75.06
C ILE A 255 -7.30 33.18 -75.58
N GLU A 256 -7.58 34.22 -74.80
CA GLU A 256 -8.42 35.35 -75.23
C GLU A 256 -7.86 36.04 -76.48
N ASP A 257 -6.55 36.31 -76.50
CA ASP A 257 -5.84 36.88 -77.64
C ASP A 257 -5.92 35.95 -78.88
N GLU A 258 -5.74 34.64 -78.71
CA GLU A 258 -5.85 33.66 -79.82
C GLU A 258 -7.28 33.57 -80.37
N VAL A 259 -8.29 33.54 -79.51
CA VAL A 259 -9.70 33.56 -79.93
C VAL A 259 -10.02 34.85 -80.69
N ALA A 260 -9.48 35.99 -80.27
CA ALA A 260 -9.64 37.25 -81.00
C ALA A 260 -8.96 37.20 -82.38
N ARG A 261 -7.72 36.68 -82.45
CA ARG A 261 -7.01 36.50 -83.72
C ARG A 261 -7.74 35.56 -84.67
N SER A 262 -8.22 34.42 -84.18
CA SER A 262 -8.90 33.42 -85.01
C SER A 262 -10.19 34.00 -85.59
N LYS A 263 -11.01 34.67 -84.78
CA LYS A 263 -12.23 35.36 -85.25
C LYS A 263 -11.93 36.40 -86.33
N ALA A 264 -10.91 37.23 -86.14
CA ALA A 264 -10.54 38.24 -87.13
C ALA A 264 -10.10 37.61 -88.47
N LYS A 265 -9.40 36.47 -88.40
CA LYS A 265 -8.98 35.72 -89.59
C LYS A 265 -10.15 35.02 -90.28
N ASP A 266 -11.08 34.48 -89.51
CA ASP A 266 -12.33 33.90 -90.04
C ASP A 266 -13.15 34.99 -90.76
N ASP A 267 -13.28 36.19 -90.18
CA ASP A 267 -13.93 37.34 -90.83
C ASP A 267 -13.22 37.76 -92.14
N GLU A 268 -11.88 37.71 -92.19
CA GLU A 268 -11.09 38.00 -93.39
C GLU A 268 -11.30 36.93 -94.47
N HIS A 269 -11.28 35.65 -94.08
CA HIS A 269 -11.56 34.54 -94.99
C HIS A 269 -12.99 34.60 -95.53
N ASP A 270 -13.99 34.91 -94.70
CA ASP A 270 -15.38 35.04 -95.13
C ASP A 270 -15.58 36.17 -96.15
N LYS A 271 -14.90 37.31 -95.95
CA LYS A 271 -14.85 38.39 -96.95
C LYS A 271 -14.18 37.94 -98.24
N GLY A 272 -13.04 37.24 -98.14
CA GLY A 272 -12.33 36.70 -99.30
C GLY A 272 -13.16 35.68 -100.10
N ILE A 273 -13.86 34.78 -99.40
CA ILE A 273 -14.78 33.81 -100.02
C ILE A 273 -15.93 34.54 -100.71
N THR A 274 -16.51 35.55 -100.06
CA THR A 274 -17.59 36.36 -100.65
C THR A 274 -17.13 37.09 -101.91
N ALA A 275 -15.97 37.77 -101.85
CA ALA A 275 -15.39 38.45 -103.01
C ALA A 275 -15.06 37.49 -104.16
N ASN A 276 -14.49 36.32 -103.85
CA ASN A 276 -14.21 35.29 -104.86
C ASN A 276 -15.51 34.77 -105.47
N LYS A 277 -16.56 34.57 -104.67
CA LYS A 277 -17.88 34.17 -105.15
C LYS A 277 -18.45 35.21 -106.12
N GLU A 278 -18.40 36.49 -105.78
CA GLU A 278 -18.85 37.57 -106.67
C GLU A 278 -18.03 37.63 -107.96
N ALA A 279 -16.71 37.46 -107.88
CA ALA A 279 -15.83 37.43 -109.05
C ALA A 279 -16.12 36.25 -109.98
N ILE A 280 -16.36 35.06 -109.43
CA ILE A 280 -16.78 33.88 -110.19
C ILE A 280 -18.15 34.12 -110.83
N ASP A 281 -19.12 34.61 -110.07
CA ASP A 281 -20.47 34.89 -110.58
C ASP A 281 -20.41 35.93 -111.73
N ALA A 282 -19.57 36.96 -111.62
CA ALA A 282 -19.32 37.94 -112.67
C ALA A 282 -18.62 37.33 -113.91
N GLU A 283 -17.61 36.48 -113.71
CA GLU A 283 -16.91 35.80 -114.80
C GLU A 283 -17.82 34.82 -115.54
N VAL A 284 -18.65 34.06 -114.82
CA VAL A 284 -19.67 33.19 -115.41
C VAL A 284 -20.64 34.01 -116.26
N ALA A 285 -21.12 35.16 -115.76
CA ALA A 285 -21.99 36.04 -116.52
C ALA A 285 -21.30 36.60 -117.78
N ARG A 286 -20.02 37.01 -117.67
CA ARG A 286 -19.21 37.49 -118.79
C ARG A 286 -19.00 36.40 -119.86
N SER A 287 -18.56 35.21 -119.45
CA SER A 287 -18.36 34.07 -120.35
C SER A 287 -19.66 33.70 -121.04
N THR A 288 -20.78 33.62 -120.31
CA THR A 288 -22.09 33.32 -120.90
C THR A 288 -22.48 34.36 -121.96
N ALA A 289 -22.22 35.65 -121.72
CA ALA A 289 -22.49 36.71 -122.68
C ALA A 289 -21.58 36.65 -123.92
N GLU A 290 -20.29 36.33 -123.73
CA GLU A 290 -19.34 36.12 -124.83
C GLU A 290 -19.70 34.88 -125.67
N ASP A 291 -20.06 33.77 -125.02
CA ASP A 291 -20.51 32.54 -125.69
C ASP A 291 -21.75 32.82 -126.55
N LEU A 292 -22.74 33.55 -126.04
CA LEU A 292 -23.92 33.97 -126.82
C LEU A 292 -23.54 34.84 -128.03
N LYS A 293 -22.54 35.72 -127.88
CA LYS A 293 -22.04 36.57 -128.98
C LYS A 293 -21.29 35.73 -130.02
N HIS A 294 -20.46 34.79 -129.58
CA HIS A 294 -19.76 33.85 -130.46
C HIS A 294 -20.74 32.96 -131.20
N ASP A 295 -21.74 32.39 -130.52
CA ASP A 295 -22.80 31.58 -131.12
C ASP A 295 -23.55 32.37 -132.20
N LYS A 296 -23.90 33.64 -131.91
CA LYS A 296 -24.51 34.52 -132.91
C LYS A 296 -23.57 34.80 -134.09
N GLY A 297 -22.30 35.11 -133.82
CA GLY A 297 -21.30 35.32 -134.86
C GLY A 297 -21.07 34.09 -135.73
N ILE A 298 -21.07 32.89 -135.14
CA ILE A 298 -20.99 31.61 -135.84
C ILE A 298 -22.24 31.41 -136.70
N ALA A 299 -23.44 31.70 -136.19
CA ALA A 299 -24.69 31.61 -136.94
C ALA A 299 -24.73 32.60 -138.12
N ASP A 300 -24.31 33.84 -137.91
CA ASP A 300 -24.23 34.87 -138.95
C ASP A 300 -23.19 34.48 -140.01
N ASN A 301 -22.01 34.02 -139.62
CA ASN A 301 -20.98 33.52 -140.54
C ASN A 301 -21.48 32.31 -141.32
N LYS A 302 -22.18 31.36 -140.67
CA LYS A 302 -22.78 30.21 -141.33
C LYS A 302 -23.76 30.67 -142.43
N LYS A 303 -24.60 31.66 -142.12
CA LYS A 303 -25.54 32.24 -143.09
C LYS A 303 -24.81 32.93 -144.25
N ALA A 304 -23.80 33.76 -143.95
CA ALA A 304 -23.00 34.44 -144.96
C ALA A 304 -22.25 33.47 -145.87
N ILE A 305 -21.72 32.35 -145.34
CA ILE A 305 -21.09 31.28 -146.13
C ILE A 305 -22.13 30.57 -147.01
N GLU A 306 -23.34 30.32 -146.51
CA GLU A 306 -24.42 29.73 -147.31
C GLU A 306 -24.88 30.67 -148.44
N GLU A 307 -24.99 31.97 -148.17
CA GLU A 307 -25.29 33.00 -149.16
C GLU A 307 -24.16 33.11 -150.19
N LEU A 308 -22.90 33.24 -149.76
CA LEU A 308 -21.74 33.25 -150.65
C LEU A 308 -21.66 31.98 -151.51
N ARG A 309 -21.96 30.81 -150.93
CA ARG A 309 -22.03 29.55 -151.67
C ARG A 309 -23.11 29.61 -152.75
N ARG A 310 -24.31 30.11 -152.42
CA ARG A 310 -25.39 30.29 -153.40
C ARG A 310 -25.03 31.29 -154.50
N ASP A 311 -24.42 32.41 -154.13
CA ASP A 311 -24.01 33.47 -155.06
C ASP A 311 -22.91 33.00 -156.00
N SER A 312 -21.92 32.26 -155.47
CA SER A 312 -20.88 31.63 -156.27
C SER A 312 -21.45 30.54 -157.20
N GLU A 313 -22.36 29.68 -156.71
CA GLU A 313 -23.03 28.66 -157.52
C GLU A 313 -23.84 29.31 -158.66
N ALA A 314 -24.56 30.40 -158.37
CA ALA A 314 -25.29 31.21 -159.36
C ALA A 314 -24.36 31.90 -160.37
N GLY A 315 -23.27 32.51 -159.91
CA GLY A 315 -22.28 33.17 -160.77
C GLY A 315 -21.57 32.18 -161.70
N ILE A 316 -21.20 31.00 -161.22
CA ILE A 316 -20.62 29.93 -162.04
C ILE A 316 -21.65 29.42 -163.05
N ALA A 317 -22.93 29.27 -162.67
CA ALA A 317 -23.99 28.92 -163.62
C ALA A 317 -24.12 29.98 -164.74
N SER A 318 -24.03 31.27 -164.41
CA SER A 318 -24.02 32.37 -165.38
C SER A 318 -22.84 32.27 -166.36
N VAL A 319 -21.64 31.99 -165.85
CA VAL A 319 -20.45 31.80 -166.70
C VAL A 319 -20.56 30.53 -167.54
N ALA A 320 -21.09 29.43 -166.99
CA ALA A 320 -21.36 28.21 -167.74
C ALA A 320 -22.34 28.48 -168.89
N ALA A 321 -23.43 29.24 -168.65
CA ALA A 321 -24.36 29.67 -169.70
C ALA A 321 -23.67 30.51 -170.79
N MET A 322 -22.81 31.45 -170.40
CA MET A 322 -22.05 32.29 -171.36
C MET A 322 -21.03 31.47 -172.17
N SER A 323 -20.47 30.41 -171.60
CA SER A 323 -19.48 29.56 -172.28
C SER A 323 -20.09 28.78 -173.45
N VAL A 324 -21.38 28.44 -173.37
CA VAL A 324 -22.13 27.77 -174.44
C VAL A 324 -22.36 28.67 -175.65
N LEU A 325 -22.33 30.00 -175.48
CA LEU A 325 -22.45 30.95 -176.58
C LEU A 325 -21.18 30.93 -177.46
N ASP A 326 -21.14 30.12 -178.51
CA ASP A 326 -20.02 30.16 -179.45
C ASP A 326 -20.31 31.12 -180.60
N PHE A 327 -19.53 32.20 -180.68
CA PHE A 327 -19.60 33.20 -181.75
C PHE A 327 -18.40 33.14 -182.71
N LYS A 328 -17.61 32.05 -182.70
CA LYS A 328 -16.42 31.86 -183.56
C LYS A 328 -16.69 31.89 -185.07
N GLY A 329 -17.95 31.96 -185.51
CA GLY A 329 -18.35 32.02 -186.92
C GLY A 329 -19.29 33.17 -187.29
N ALA A 330 -19.29 34.30 -186.56
CA ALA A 330 -20.14 35.44 -186.90
C ALA A 330 -19.78 36.02 -188.30
N PRO A 331 -20.72 36.09 -189.27
CA PRO A 331 -20.42 36.59 -190.62
C PRO A 331 -20.00 38.07 -190.63
N VAL A 332 -19.03 38.41 -191.47
CA VAL A 332 -18.46 39.76 -191.59
C VAL A 332 -19.52 40.82 -191.85
N GLY A 333 -19.48 41.91 -191.09
CA GLY A 333 -20.41 43.03 -191.20
C GLY A 333 -21.80 42.80 -190.59
N ARG A 334 -22.06 41.64 -189.96
CA ARG A 334 -23.32 41.36 -189.25
C ARG A 334 -23.12 41.28 -187.74
N VAL A 335 -24.13 41.70 -186.99
CA VAL A 335 -24.20 41.51 -185.53
C VAL A 335 -24.92 40.19 -185.26
N GLY A 336 -24.26 39.24 -184.60
CA GLY A 336 -24.88 38.03 -184.07
C GLY A 336 -25.37 38.27 -182.65
N ILE A 337 -26.56 37.78 -182.30
CA ILE A 337 -27.09 37.77 -180.94
C ILE A 337 -27.46 36.33 -180.60
N GLY A 338 -27.04 35.84 -179.45
CA GLY A 338 -27.34 34.48 -178.97
C GLY A 338 -27.78 34.50 -177.53
N ALA A 339 -28.66 33.55 -177.17
CA ALA A 339 -29.03 33.28 -175.79
C ALA A 339 -28.78 31.80 -175.46
N ALA A 340 -28.30 31.52 -174.26
CA ALA A 340 -27.98 30.18 -173.77
C ALA A 340 -28.39 30.03 -172.31
N ILE A 341 -28.61 28.79 -171.88
CA ILE A 341 -28.92 28.46 -170.48
C ILE A 341 -27.81 27.54 -169.97
N GLY A 342 -27.36 27.78 -168.74
CA GLY A 342 -26.34 26.98 -168.07
C GLY A 342 -26.77 26.68 -166.64
N GLY A 343 -26.17 25.64 -166.06
CA GLY A 343 -26.45 25.27 -164.68
C GLY A 343 -25.20 24.76 -163.96
N TYR A 344 -25.12 25.00 -162.66
CA TYR A 344 -24.04 24.53 -161.79
C TYR A 344 -24.56 24.26 -160.37
N ARG A 345 -24.28 23.07 -159.83
CA ARG A 345 -24.69 22.58 -158.49
C ARG A 345 -26.13 22.96 -158.09
N GLY A 346 -27.09 22.78 -159.00
CA GLY A 346 -28.52 23.00 -158.76
C GLY A 346 -29.02 24.43 -158.99
N LYS A 347 -28.13 25.38 -159.32
CA LYS A 347 -28.49 26.73 -159.77
C LYS A 347 -28.49 26.82 -161.30
N GLN A 348 -29.37 27.63 -161.86
CA GLN A 348 -29.51 27.85 -163.29
C GLN A 348 -29.27 29.34 -163.62
N ALA A 349 -28.83 29.61 -164.84
CA ALA A 349 -28.62 30.96 -165.33
C ALA A 349 -28.83 31.04 -166.83
N VAL A 350 -29.20 32.22 -167.30
CA VAL A 350 -29.44 32.53 -168.70
C VAL A 350 -28.42 33.55 -169.16
N ALA A 351 -27.68 33.25 -170.21
CA ALA A 351 -26.75 34.20 -170.82
C ALA A 351 -27.28 34.71 -172.15
N VAL A 352 -27.03 35.98 -172.41
CA VAL A 352 -27.25 36.63 -173.70
C VAL A 352 -25.94 37.25 -174.14
N GLY A 353 -25.56 37.04 -175.38
CA GLY A 353 -24.34 37.62 -175.94
C GLY A 353 -24.58 38.19 -177.31
N MET A 354 -23.77 39.17 -177.67
CA MET A 354 -23.70 39.75 -178.99
C MET A 354 -22.27 39.66 -179.50
N ALA A 355 -22.12 39.42 -180.80
CA ALA A 355 -20.84 39.40 -181.46
C ALA A 355 -20.90 40.23 -182.74
N PHE A 356 -19.84 40.95 -183.03
CA PHE A 356 -19.71 41.75 -184.24
C PHE A 356 -18.32 41.56 -184.84
N ALA A 357 -18.29 41.22 -186.12
CA ALA A 357 -17.08 40.95 -186.89
C ALA A 357 -16.90 42.04 -187.96
N PRO A 358 -16.17 43.14 -187.70
CA PRO A 358 -15.92 44.17 -188.70
C PRO A 358 -15.04 43.70 -189.87
N SER A 359 -14.26 42.63 -189.70
CA SER A 359 -13.39 42.02 -190.73
C SER A 359 -13.30 40.51 -190.50
N GLU A 360 -12.94 39.71 -191.53
CA GLU A 360 -12.73 38.25 -191.40
C GLU A 360 -11.72 37.90 -190.29
N ASN A 361 -10.78 38.82 -190.03
CA ASN A 361 -9.70 38.61 -189.08
C ASN A 361 -9.95 39.22 -187.70
N LEU A 362 -11.07 39.93 -187.47
CA LEU A 362 -11.32 40.63 -186.20
C LEU A 362 -12.76 40.41 -185.73
N ASN A 363 -12.90 39.73 -184.59
CA ASN A 363 -14.19 39.42 -183.96
C ASN A 363 -14.28 40.03 -182.57
N PHE A 364 -15.31 40.84 -182.33
CA PHE A 364 -15.69 41.32 -181.01
C PHE A 364 -16.84 40.47 -180.47
N THR A 365 -16.74 40.03 -179.22
CA THR A 365 -17.80 39.27 -178.55
C THR A 365 -18.05 39.88 -177.18
N GLY A 366 -19.28 40.30 -176.91
CA GLY A 366 -19.76 40.68 -175.58
C GLY A 366 -20.80 39.67 -175.11
N LYS A 367 -20.69 39.19 -173.88
CA LYS A 367 -21.61 38.23 -173.28
C LYS A 367 -21.98 38.71 -171.88
N VAL A 368 -23.23 38.49 -171.49
CA VAL A 368 -23.71 38.68 -170.12
C VAL A 368 -24.51 37.46 -169.71
N GLY A 369 -24.18 36.88 -168.56
CA GLY A 369 -24.90 35.81 -167.88
C GLY A 369 -25.68 36.39 -166.71
N LEU A 370 -26.97 36.10 -166.66
CA LEU A 370 -27.87 36.48 -165.58
C LEU A 370 -28.32 35.21 -164.86
N SER A 371 -28.12 35.14 -163.55
CA SER A 371 -28.68 34.04 -162.75
C SER A 371 -30.20 34.13 -162.69
N THR A 372 -30.90 33.00 -162.64
CA THR A 372 -32.38 32.98 -162.54
C THR A 372 -32.90 33.35 -161.15
N ASP A 373 -32.06 33.25 -160.12
CA ASP A 373 -32.48 33.40 -158.71
C ASP A 373 -32.26 34.82 -158.15
N ASP A 374 -31.15 35.48 -158.48
CA ASP A 374 -30.90 36.89 -158.13
C ASP A 374 -30.07 37.55 -159.25
N ILE A 375 -30.58 38.68 -159.78
CA ILE A 375 -29.95 39.44 -160.87
C ILE A 375 -28.59 40.02 -160.47
N ARG A 376 -28.33 40.17 -159.16
CA ARG A 376 -27.05 40.63 -158.61
C ARG A 376 -25.92 39.64 -158.88
N ASN A 377 -26.22 38.36 -159.07
CA ASN A 377 -25.25 37.33 -159.46
C ASN A 377 -25.09 37.24 -160.99
N SER A 378 -25.07 38.40 -161.64
CA SER A 378 -24.81 38.52 -163.07
C SER A 378 -23.31 38.56 -163.34
N ALA A 379 -22.89 37.83 -164.36
CA ALA A 379 -21.52 37.83 -164.87
C ALA A 379 -21.51 38.49 -166.25
N TYR A 380 -20.47 39.23 -166.59
CA TYR A 380 -20.30 39.78 -167.93
C TYR A 380 -18.88 39.51 -168.42
N GLY A 381 -18.72 39.41 -169.73
CA GLY A 381 -17.43 39.13 -170.35
C GLY A 381 -17.39 39.72 -171.75
N VAL A 382 -16.36 40.50 -172.03
CA VAL A 382 -16.10 41.07 -173.35
C VAL A 382 -14.76 40.55 -173.82
N GLY A 383 -14.68 40.13 -175.08
CA GLY A 383 -13.50 39.56 -175.68
C GLY A 383 -13.34 40.06 -177.12
N VAL A 384 -12.09 40.14 -177.55
CA VAL A 384 -11.70 40.47 -178.91
C VAL A 384 -10.80 39.33 -179.38
N ASN A 385 -11.11 38.75 -180.53
CA ASN A 385 -10.30 37.72 -181.16
C ASN A 385 -9.79 38.25 -182.48
N TYR A 386 -8.48 38.10 -182.71
CA TYR A 386 -7.84 38.44 -183.98
C TYR A 386 -7.24 37.16 -184.57
N PHE A 387 -7.59 36.82 -185.80
CA PHE A 387 -7.14 35.62 -186.52
C PHE A 387 -6.05 36.01 -187.54
N PHE A 388 -4.91 35.33 -187.49
CA PHE A 388 -3.74 35.56 -188.37
C PHE A 388 -3.66 34.53 -189.50
#